data_AF-A0ABD6EJF4-F1
#
_entry.id   AF-A0ABD6EJF4-F1
#
_cell.length_a   1.000
_cell.length_b   1.000
_cell.length_c   1.000
_cell.angle_alpha   90.00
_cell.angle_beta   90.00
_cell.angle_gamma   90.00
#
_symmetry.space_group_name_H-M   'P 1'
#
loop_
_entity.id
_entity.type
_entity.pdbx_description
1 polymer ?
#
loop_
_entity_poly.entity_id
_entity_poly.type
_entity_poly.pdbx_seq_one_letter_code
_entity_poly.pdbx_strand_id
1 'polypeptide(L)'
;MAAENKKVKALKEKKPLSRQSSGEWSLPTCNDDDKFAIVTDGVEGFHADIDLKQFKQFDAKDIEIVVHGYDVHFHASRPHPTDPSLPDITITRQYRLPPDTDLETVKLVRDKKTGMVTVDAKKSLGYGKAVEYSVVDVTKHYRPTVQLK
;
A
#
# COMPACT_ATOMS: atom_id res chain seq x y z
N MET A 1 26.80 -54.75 -11.84
CA MET A 1 27.32 -53.58 -12.58
C MET A 1 26.20 -52.56 -12.71
N ALA A 2 26.52 -51.30 -12.38
CA ALA A 2 25.85 -50.04 -12.69
C ALA A 2 24.31 -49.96 -12.62
N ALA A 3 23.83 -49.40 -11.51
CA ALA A 3 22.53 -48.72 -11.45
C ALA A 3 22.66 -47.34 -12.11
N GLU A 4 21.79 -47.01 -13.06
CA GLU A 4 21.78 -45.71 -13.74
C GLU A 4 20.55 -44.87 -13.35
N ASN A 5 20.90 -43.75 -12.73
CA ASN A 5 20.14 -42.55 -12.40
C ASN A 5 18.96 -42.17 -13.30
N LYS A 6 17.84 -41.77 -12.67
CA LYS A 6 17.04 -40.60 -13.09
C LYS A 6 16.18 -40.08 -11.93
N LYS A 7 16.79 -39.38 -10.98
CA LYS A 7 16.08 -38.49 -10.05
C LYS A 7 16.05 -37.09 -10.67
N VAL A 8 14.95 -36.77 -11.35
CA VAL A 8 14.65 -35.39 -11.76
C VAL A 8 14.25 -34.63 -10.49
N LYS A 9 15.18 -33.86 -9.93
CA LYS A 9 14.89 -32.92 -8.84
C LYS A 9 14.05 -31.79 -9.42
N ALA A 10 12.76 -31.79 -9.12
CA ALA A 10 11.89 -30.64 -9.34
C ALA A 10 12.46 -29.44 -8.57
N LEU A 11 12.94 -28.44 -9.31
CA LEU A 11 13.20 -27.11 -8.76
C LEU A 11 11.85 -26.58 -8.27
N LYS A 12 11.62 -26.60 -6.96
CA LYS A 12 10.54 -25.83 -6.35
C LYS A 12 10.80 -24.38 -6.69
N GLU A 13 10.05 -23.84 -7.62
CA GLU A 13 9.91 -22.41 -7.82
C GLU A 13 9.67 -21.80 -6.45
N LYS A 14 10.62 -20.97 -6.00
CA LYS A 14 10.44 -20.17 -4.81
C LYS A 14 9.31 -19.21 -5.15
N LYS A 15 8.07 -19.55 -4.78
CA LYS A 15 6.99 -18.57 -4.69
C LYS A 15 7.60 -17.35 -4.00
N PRO A 16 7.55 -16.15 -4.60
CA PRO A 16 7.99 -14.96 -3.87
C PRO A 16 7.26 -15.01 -2.54
N LEU A 17 8.00 -14.82 -1.44
CA LEU A 17 7.42 -14.67 -0.12
C LEU A 17 6.50 -13.45 -0.22
N SER A 18 5.23 -13.70 -0.58
CA SER A 18 4.16 -12.76 -0.36
C SER A 18 4.13 -12.62 1.14
N ARG A 19 4.66 -11.49 1.63
CA ARG A 19 4.34 -11.02 2.97
C ARG A 19 2.83 -11.17 3.11
N GLN A 20 2.38 -11.98 4.06
CA GLN A 20 0.98 -12.06 4.43
C GLN A 20 0.58 -10.67 4.94
N SER A 21 0.21 -9.78 4.03
CA SER A 21 -0.59 -8.62 4.36
C SER A 21 -1.93 -9.17 4.82
N SER A 22 -2.37 -8.81 6.01
CA SER A 22 -3.79 -8.77 6.35
C SER A 22 -4.47 -7.91 5.27
N GLY A 23 -4.98 -8.40 4.15
CA GLY A 23 -5.54 -9.71 3.85
C GLY A 23 -7.01 -9.45 3.55
N GLU A 24 -7.24 -8.83 2.39
CA GLU A 24 -8.53 -8.39 1.84
C GLU A 24 -9.09 -7.08 2.42
N TRP A 25 -9.16 -6.07 1.55
CA TRP A 25 -10.21 -5.06 1.67
C TRP A 25 -11.53 -5.84 1.71
N SER A 26 -12.22 -5.86 2.84
CA SER A 26 -13.45 -6.65 2.99
C SER A 26 -14.46 -6.22 1.92
N LEU A 27 -14.67 -7.06 0.89
CA LEU A 27 -15.63 -6.81 -0.17
C LEU A 27 -17.05 -6.91 0.43
N PRO A 28 -17.95 -5.93 0.18
CA PRO A 28 -19.19 -5.85 0.92
C PRO A 28 -20.22 -6.91 0.46
N THR A 29 -20.40 -7.99 1.22
CA THR A 29 -21.59 -8.86 1.12
C THR A 29 -22.73 -8.26 1.93
N CYS A 30 -23.72 -7.65 1.27
CA CYS A 30 -24.99 -6.99 1.71
C CYS A 30 -25.33 -6.75 3.22
N ASN A 31 -24.97 -7.57 4.20
CA ASN A 31 -25.55 -7.55 5.57
C ASN A 31 -24.60 -7.34 6.78
N ASP A 32 -23.31 -7.01 6.63
CA ASP A 32 -22.44 -6.84 7.81
C ASP A 32 -22.30 -5.38 8.28
N ASP A 33 -22.54 -5.15 9.58
CA ASP A 33 -22.32 -3.89 10.32
C ASP A 33 -20.82 -3.49 10.42
N ASP A 34 -19.92 -4.33 9.91
CA ASP A 34 -18.46 -4.13 9.91
C ASP A 34 -17.91 -3.47 8.63
N LYS A 35 -18.79 -2.99 7.73
CA LYS A 35 -18.40 -2.38 6.45
C LYS A 35 -18.06 -0.91 6.59
N PHE A 36 -16.85 -0.64 7.07
CA PHE A 36 -16.29 0.69 7.09
C PHE A 36 -15.76 1.15 5.73
N ALA A 37 -15.67 0.28 4.72
CA ALA A 37 -15.22 0.66 3.38
C ALA A 37 -15.99 -0.04 2.26
N ILE A 38 -16.22 0.68 1.17
CA ILE A 38 -16.74 0.18 -0.12
C ILE A 38 -15.60 0.27 -1.12
N VAL A 39 -15.23 -0.86 -1.72
CA VAL A 39 -14.04 -0.95 -2.57
C VAL A 39 -14.46 -1.46 -3.94
N THR A 40 -14.07 -0.71 -4.96
CA THR A 40 -14.28 -1.04 -6.36
C THR A 40 -12.91 -1.15 -7.03
N ASP A 41 -12.59 -2.34 -7.50
CA ASP A 41 -11.38 -2.59 -8.25
C ASP A 41 -11.74 -2.99 -9.69
N GLY A 42 -11.46 -2.12 -10.65
CA GLY A 42 -11.85 -2.28 -12.04
C GLY A 42 -10.76 -1.87 -13.02
N VAL A 43 -11.05 -2.03 -14.31
CA VAL A 43 -10.12 -1.69 -15.40
C VAL A 43 -9.80 -0.19 -15.42
N GLU A 44 -10.78 0.65 -15.08
CA GLU A 44 -10.64 2.11 -15.02
C GLU A 44 -9.75 2.58 -13.86
N GLY A 45 -9.61 1.77 -12.81
CA GLY A 45 -8.90 2.17 -11.60
C GLY A 45 -9.30 1.38 -10.36
N PHE A 46 -8.56 1.64 -9.29
CA PHE A 46 -8.91 1.29 -7.92
C PHE A 46 -9.60 2.48 -7.25
N HIS A 47 -10.69 2.19 -6.55
CA HIS A 47 -11.47 3.17 -5.79
C HIS A 47 -11.89 2.56 -4.45
N ALA A 48 -11.69 3.29 -3.36
CA ALA A 48 -12.17 2.90 -2.04
C ALA A 48 -12.77 4.10 -1.30
N ASP A 49 -14.05 3.99 -0.94
CA ASP A 49 -14.74 4.93 -0.08
C ASP A 49 -14.78 4.37 1.35
N ILE A 50 -14.23 5.11 2.29
CA ILE A 50 -14.04 4.70 3.68
C ILE A 50 -14.85 5.63 4.60
N ASP A 51 -15.78 5.05 5.35
CA ASP A 51 -16.56 5.74 6.36
C ASP A 51 -15.88 5.66 7.73
N LEU A 52 -15.27 6.77 8.15
CA LEU A 52 -14.59 6.84 9.44
C LEU A 52 -15.54 6.84 10.64
N LYS A 53 -16.83 7.08 10.44
CA LYS A 53 -17.82 7.05 11.54
C LYS A 53 -18.06 5.65 12.08
N GLN A 54 -17.69 4.61 11.35
CA GLN A 54 -17.74 3.24 11.85
C GLN A 54 -16.78 3.01 13.03
N PHE A 55 -15.72 3.81 13.14
CA PHE A 55 -14.81 3.81 14.28
C PHE A 55 -15.37 4.63 15.45
N LYS A 56 -16.47 4.18 16.05
CA LYS A 56 -17.22 4.88 17.12
C LYS A 56 -16.38 5.31 18.34
N GLN A 57 -15.20 4.71 18.51
CA GLN A 57 -14.27 5.00 19.61
C GLN A 57 -13.39 6.23 19.33
N PHE A 58 -13.35 6.74 18.11
CA PHE A 58 -12.51 7.86 17.71
C PHE A 58 -13.35 8.90 16.97
N ASP A 59 -13.03 10.17 17.19
CA ASP A 59 -13.55 11.19 16.28
C ASP A 59 -12.89 10.99 14.93
N ALA A 60 -13.68 11.08 13.85
CA ALA A 60 -13.17 10.85 12.51
C ALA A 60 -11.87 11.64 12.30
N LYS A 61 -11.86 12.93 12.68
CA LYS A 61 -10.74 13.88 12.55
C LYS A 61 -9.42 13.40 13.17
N ASP A 62 -9.48 12.59 14.22
CA ASP A 62 -8.31 12.11 14.95
C ASP A 62 -7.73 10.83 14.34
N ILE A 63 -8.43 10.22 13.39
CA ILE A 63 -7.96 9.08 12.62
C ILE A 63 -7.08 9.59 11.49
N GLU A 64 -5.79 9.33 11.60
CA GLU A 64 -4.80 9.58 10.55
C GLU A 64 -4.84 8.46 9.51
N ILE A 65 -4.77 8.85 8.23
CA ILE A 65 -4.73 7.92 7.11
C ILE A 65 -3.66 8.39 6.15
N VAL A 66 -2.73 7.48 5.85
CA VAL A 66 -1.58 7.76 5.01
C VAL A 66 -1.42 6.63 4.01
N VAL A 67 -1.10 6.98 2.76
CA VAL A 67 -0.68 5.99 1.76
C VAL A 67 0.84 6.01 1.68
N HIS A 68 1.46 4.85 1.88
CA HIS A 68 2.89 4.65 1.77
C HIS A 68 3.17 3.47 0.83
N GLY A 69 3.64 3.78 -0.39
CA GLY A 69 3.79 2.77 -1.44
C GLY A 69 2.43 2.13 -1.78
N TYR A 70 2.37 0.80 -1.73
CA TYR A 70 1.13 0.04 -1.96
C TYR A 70 0.29 -0.14 -0.70
N ASP A 71 0.62 0.50 0.43
CA ASP A 71 -0.06 0.28 1.69
C ASP A 71 -0.81 1.54 2.14
N VAL A 72 -2.08 1.38 2.50
CA VAL A 72 -2.93 2.38 3.13
C VAL A 72 -2.95 2.09 4.62
N HIS A 73 -2.40 3.01 5.40
CA HIS A 73 -2.25 2.91 6.84
C HIS A 73 -3.30 3.77 7.54
N PHE A 74 -3.91 3.22 8.57
CA PHE A 74 -4.83 3.88 9.48
C PHE A 74 -4.20 3.90 10.86
N HIS A 75 -4.18 5.06 11.50
CA HIS A 75 -3.68 5.20 12.86
C HIS A 75 -4.53 6.19 13.65
N ALA A 76 -4.88 5.84 14.88
CA ALA A 76 -5.39 6.80 15.85
C ALA A 76 -5.05 6.29 17.26
N SER A 77 -4.80 7.23 18.17
CA SER A 77 -4.58 6.94 19.59
C SER A 77 -5.35 7.97 20.41
N ARG A 78 -5.93 7.53 21.52
CA ARG A 78 -6.50 8.45 22.52
C ARG A 78 -6.32 7.89 23.93
N PRO A 79 -6.21 8.76 24.95
CA PRO A 79 -6.19 8.33 26.34
C PRO A 79 -7.41 7.50 26.71
N HIS A 80 -7.24 6.58 27.65
CA HIS A 80 -8.35 5.80 28.17
C HIS A 80 -9.38 6.74 28.85
N PRO A 81 -10.68 6.66 28.51
CA PRO A 81 -11.66 7.69 28.87
C PRO A 81 -11.98 7.75 30.37
N THR A 82 -11.74 6.67 31.12
CA THR A 82 -12.12 6.56 32.53
C THR A 82 -10.95 6.55 33.51
N ASP A 83 -9.74 6.18 33.06
CA ASP A 83 -8.60 6.00 33.96
C ASP A 83 -7.29 6.30 33.22
N PRO A 84 -6.57 7.37 33.57
CA PRO A 84 -5.33 7.76 32.91
C PRO A 84 -4.15 6.81 33.20
N SER A 85 -4.27 5.87 34.14
CA SER A 85 -3.26 4.85 34.40
C SER A 85 -3.38 3.64 33.47
N LEU A 86 -4.49 3.52 32.74
CA LEU A 86 -4.72 2.48 31.75
C LEU A 86 -4.11 2.85 30.40
N PRO A 87 -3.73 1.86 29.57
CA PRO A 87 -3.17 2.13 28.26
C PRO A 87 -4.16 2.85 27.34
N ASP A 88 -3.62 3.68 26.47
CA ASP A 88 -4.37 4.38 25.42
C ASP A 88 -5.13 3.40 24.54
N ILE A 89 -6.32 3.82 24.13
CA ILE A 89 -7.10 3.11 23.12
C ILE A 89 -6.49 3.46 21.77
N THR A 90 -5.99 2.45 21.06
CA THR A 90 -5.32 2.62 19.77
C THR A 90 -6.01 1.81 18.67
N ILE A 91 -6.00 2.37 17.48
CA ILE A 91 -6.35 1.69 16.23
C ILE A 91 -5.14 1.77 15.32
N THR A 92 -4.73 0.61 14.79
CA THR A 92 -3.73 0.52 13.72
C THR A 92 -4.21 -0.53 12.73
N ARG A 93 -4.47 -0.12 11.49
CA ARG A 93 -4.86 -1.02 10.39
C ARG A 93 -4.04 -0.70 9.15
N GLN A 94 -3.80 -1.71 8.34
CA GLN A 94 -3.07 -1.60 7.08
C GLN A 94 -3.81 -2.38 6.01
N TYR A 95 -4.06 -1.74 4.88
CA TYR A 95 -4.70 -2.34 3.71
C TYR A 95 -3.81 -2.17 2.50
N ARG A 96 -3.72 -3.19 1.66
CA ARG A 96 -2.82 -3.18 0.52
C ARG A 96 -3.56 -2.86 -0.77
N LEU A 97 -3.10 -1.83 -1.49
CA LEU A 97 -3.55 -1.52 -2.84
C LEU A 97 -3.20 -2.67 -3.80
N PRO A 98 -4.02 -2.90 -4.84
CA PRO A 98 -3.71 -3.86 -5.88
C PRO A 98 -2.31 -3.61 -6.51
N PRO A 99 -1.56 -4.67 -6.87
CA PRO A 99 -0.19 -4.54 -7.36
C PRO A 99 -0.07 -3.83 -8.71
N ASP A 100 -1.15 -3.81 -9.48
CA ASP A 100 -1.32 -3.10 -10.75
C ASP A 100 -1.80 -1.65 -10.56
N THR A 101 -1.80 -1.13 -9.33
CA THR A 101 -2.10 0.27 -9.05
C THR A 101 -0.92 1.15 -9.44
N ASP A 102 -1.19 2.23 -10.18
CA ASP A 102 -0.21 3.27 -10.47
C ASP A 102 -0.06 4.21 -9.27
N LEU A 103 1.03 4.04 -8.52
CA LEU A 103 1.31 4.78 -7.28
C LEU A 103 1.40 6.30 -7.48
N GLU A 104 1.79 6.76 -8.67
CA GLU A 104 1.88 8.20 -8.97
C GLU A 104 0.51 8.86 -9.07
N THR A 105 -0.53 8.06 -9.29
CA THR A 105 -1.90 8.54 -9.48
C THR A 105 -2.76 8.41 -8.23
N VAL A 106 -2.22 7.87 -7.14
CA VAL A 106 -2.96 7.68 -5.90
C VAL A 106 -3.35 9.04 -5.32
N LYS A 107 -4.64 9.20 -5.06
CA LYS A 107 -5.24 10.38 -4.44
C LYS A 107 -6.00 9.94 -3.21
N LEU A 108 -5.71 10.59 -2.10
CA LEU A 108 -6.48 10.46 -0.86
C LEU A 108 -7.23 11.77 -0.63
N VAL A 109 -8.55 11.72 -0.70
CA VAL A 109 -9.43 12.86 -0.50
C VAL A 109 -10.24 12.64 0.76
N ARG A 110 -10.24 13.63 1.64
CA ARG A 110 -10.94 13.55 2.91
C ARG A 110 -12.01 14.62 3.01
N ASP A 111 -13.25 14.20 3.18
CA ASP A 111 -14.36 15.11 3.46
C ASP A 111 -14.51 15.32 4.97
N LYS A 112 -14.17 16.54 5.40
CA LYS A 112 -14.24 16.95 6.81
C LYS A 112 -15.66 17.03 7.37
N LYS A 113 -16.69 17.16 6.52
CA LYS A 113 -18.09 17.26 6.94
C LYS A 113 -18.74 15.89 7.10
N THR A 114 -18.53 15.01 6.12
CA THR A 114 -19.16 13.68 6.11
C THR A 114 -18.35 12.66 6.90
N GLY A 115 -17.05 12.87 7.11
CA GLY A 115 -16.16 11.87 7.71
C GLY A 115 -15.77 10.76 6.74
N MET A 116 -16.08 10.93 5.45
CA MET A 116 -15.70 10.01 4.39
C MET A 116 -14.28 10.28 3.91
N VAL A 117 -13.57 9.21 3.57
CA VAL A 117 -12.25 9.26 2.93
C VAL A 117 -12.29 8.42 1.67
N THR A 118 -11.94 9.03 0.56
CA THR A 118 -11.87 8.37 -0.74
C THR A 118 -10.40 8.17 -1.12
N VAL A 119 -10.07 6.94 -1.52
CA VAL A 119 -8.77 6.57 -2.09
C VAL A 119 -9.00 6.18 -3.54
N ASP A 120 -8.50 7.00 -4.45
CA ASP A 120 -8.59 6.81 -5.90
C ASP A 120 -7.20 6.55 -6.48
N ALA A 121 -7.10 5.60 -7.40
CA ALA A 121 -5.87 5.40 -8.17
C ALA A 121 -6.17 4.78 -9.53
N LYS A 122 -5.39 5.14 -10.54
CA LYS A 122 -5.46 4.48 -11.85
C LYS A 122 -4.74 3.15 -11.81
N LYS A 123 -5.09 2.25 -12.73
CA LYS A 123 -4.28 1.07 -13.00
C LYS A 123 -3.07 1.45 -13.85
N SER A 124 -1.92 0.88 -13.52
CA SER A 124 -0.75 0.93 -14.38
C SER A 124 -1.07 0.12 -15.63
N LEU A 125 -1.27 0.81 -16.76
CA LEU A 125 -1.42 0.19 -18.07
C LEU A 125 -0.08 -0.46 -18.48
N GLY A 126 0.19 -1.66 -17.95
CA GLY A 126 1.24 -2.58 -18.38
C GLY A 126 2.53 -2.56 -17.56
N TYR A 127 2.92 -3.76 -17.11
CA TYR A 127 4.33 -4.13 -17.02
C TYR A 127 4.99 -3.90 -18.39
N GLY A 128 6.00 -3.03 -18.47
CA GLY A 128 6.81 -2.87 -19.70
C GLY A 128 6.81 -1.49 -20.37
N LYS A 129 6.38 -0.40 -19.72
CA LYS A 129 6.75 0.94 -20.23
C LYS A 129 8.28 1.06 -20.26
N ALA A 130 8.82 1.45 -21.40
CA ALA A 130 10.24 1.66 -21.58
C ALA A 130 10.70 2.76 -20.60
N VAL A 131 11.65 2.41 -19.73
CA VAL A 131 12.34 3.38 -18.88
C VAL A 131 13.33 4.13 -19.78
N GLU A 132 13.10 5.42 -20.00
CA GLU A 132 13.99 6.28 -20.77
C GLU A 132 15.11 6.77 -19.86
N TYR A 133 16.33 6.25 -20.05
CA TYR A 133 17.51 6.71 -19.32
C TYR A 133 18.14 7.89 -20.06
N SER A 134 18.28 9.03 -19.38
CA SER A 134 19.16 10.10 -19.86
C SER A 134 20.62 9.68 -19.62
N VAL A 135 21.29 9.20 -20.66
CA VAL A 135 22.73 8.90 -20.60
C VAL A 135 23.49 10.21 -20.73
N VAL A 136 24.02 10.70 -19.60
CA VAL A 136 24.94 11.85 -19.58
C VAL A 136 26.38 11.34 -19.72
N ASP A 137 27.07 11.82 -20.75
CA ASP A 137 28.48 11.52 -20.97
C ASP A 137 29.36 12.23 -19.93
N VAL A 138 29.88 11.46 -18.98
CA VAL A 138 30.68 11.95 -17.86
C VAL A 138 32.11 12.32 -18.28
N THR A 139 32.54 11.98 -19.50
CA THR A 139 33.91 12.26 -19.97
C THR A 139 34.16 13.75 -20.22
N LYS A 140 33.11 14.55 -20.42
CA LYS A 140 33.21 16.01 -20.66
C LYS A 140 33.57 16.83 -19.41
N HIS A 141 33.60 16.21 -18.23
CA HIS A 141 33.96 16.87 -16.96
C HIS A 141 35.31 16.42 -16.39
N TYR A 142 36.11 15.67 -17.14
CA TYR A 142 37.47 15.32 -16.71
C TYR A 142 38.39 16.55 -16.77
N ARG A 143 38.55 17.25 -15.65
CA ARG A 143 39.60 18.27 -15.51
C ARG A 143 40.94 17.55 -15.30
N PRO A 144 41.95 17.74 -16.16
CA PRO A 144 43.26 17.19 -15.90
C PRO A 144 43.86 17.91 -14.69
N THR A 145 44.21 17.13 -13.66
CA THR A 145 44.96 17.62 -12.50
C THR A 145 46.35 18.02 -12.97
N VAL A 146 46.65 19.32 -12.94
CA VAL A 146 47.99 19.84 -13.22
C VAL A 146 48.92 19.39 -12.10
N GLN A 147 49.86 18.49 -12.42
CA GLN A 147 50.97 18.14 -11.53
C GLN A 147 51.92 19.33 -11.48
N LEU A 148 52.00 20.00 -10.32
CA LEU A 148 53.02 21.00 -10.02
C LEU A 148 54.39 20.31 -9.93
N LYS A 149 55.35 20.81 -10.72
CA LYS A 149 56.76 20.44 -10.65
C LYS A 149 57.45 21.09 -9.46
#